data_AF-A0A495DL88-F1
#
_entry.id   AF-A0A495DL88-F1
#
_cell.length_a   1.000
_cell.length_b   1.000
_cell.length_c   1.000
_cell.angle_alpha   90.00
_cell.angle_beta   90.00
_cell.angle_gamma   90.00
#
_symmetry.space_group_name_H-M   'P 1'
#
loop_
_entity.id
_entity.type
_entity.pdbx_description
1 polymer ?
#
loop_
_entity_poly.entity_id
_entity_poly.type
_entity_poly.pdbx_seq_one_letter_code
_entity_poly.pdbx_strand_id
1 'polypeptide(L)'
;MVRKIDEKKTRRALRRLERARKAAADSPDDTPDLSEWEGEFLGSLEERLEKFGSAFNDPDKGNTDDALSARQTLKLREIEKKAKGKARKPMSRGNGFKRKSGASPPPRGRDIYDDLDTPPGPDASEKTEPPAAPEVRRAGFRVIPGGSGDAN
;
A
#
# COMPACT_ATOMS: atom_id res chain seq x y z
N MET A 1 -8.03 -14.37 23.88
CA MET A 1 -8.64 -15.51 23.16
C MET A 1 -7.70 -15.96 22.06
N VAL A 2 -7.44 -17.26 21.93
CA VAL A 2 -6.71 -17.79 20.77
C VAL A 2 -7.62 -17.64 19.55
N ARG A 3 -7.16 -16.95 18.51
CA ARG A 3 -7.92 -16.80 17.26
C ARG A 3 -8.15 -18.18 16.63
N LYS A 4 -9.39 -18.50 16.28
CA LYS A 4 -9.69 -19.68 15.46
C LYS A 4 -9.43 -19.35 13.99
N ILE A 5 -8.18 -19.52 13.56
CA ILE A 5 -7.82 -19.43 12.14
C ILE A 5 -8.08 -20.78 11.48
N ASP A 6 -8.55 -20.76 10.24
CA ASP A 6 -8.72 -21.96 9.43
C ASP A 6 -7.38 -22.69 9.26
N GLU A 7 -7.30 -23.95 9.72
CA GLU A 7 -6.13 -24.82 9.64
C GLU A 7 -5.56 -24.89 8.20
N LYS A 8 -6.42 -24.77 7.19
CA LYS A 8 -6.00 -24.76 5.78
C LYS A 8 -5.10 -23.56 5.47
N LYS A 9 -5.38 -22.39 6.07
CA LYS A 9 -4.61 -21.17 5.89
C LYS A 9 -3.28 -21.23 6.63
N THR A 10 -3.28 -21.77 7.84
CA THR A 10 -2.05 -22.08 8.60
C THR A 10 -1.15 -23.04 7.82
N ARG A 11 -1.71 -24.13 7.29
CA ARG A 11 -0.95 -25.10 6.46
C ARG A 11 -0.41 -24.46 5.18
N ARG A 12 -1.17 -23.56 4.54
CA ARG A 12 -0.68 -22.80 3.38
C ARG A 12 0.47 -21.87 3.74
N ALA A 13 0.43 -21.23 4.91
CA ALA A 13 1.50 -20.38 5.41
C ALA A 13 2.77 -21.21 5.68
N LEU A 14 2.65 -22.35 6.38
CA LEU A 14 3.77 -23.27 6.62
C LEU A 14 4.42 -23.75 5.31
N ARG A 15 3.62 -24.18 4.33
CA ARG A 15 4.13 -24.53 2.98
C ARG A 15 4.85 -23.39 2.27
N ARG A 16 4.52 -22.14 2.61
CA ARG A 16 5.20 -20.97 2.04
C ARG A 16 6.52 -20.70 2.72
N LEU A 17 6.60 -20.89 4.04
CA LEU A 17 7.87 -20.85 4.78
C LEU A 17 8.84 -21.93 4.29
N GLU A 18 8.34 -23.17 4.13
CA GLU A 18 9.12 -24.28 3.58
C GLU A 18 9.63 -23.95 2.17
N ARG A 19 8.77 -23.40 1.31
CA ARG A 19 9.17 -22.96 -0.04
C ARG A 19 10.22 -21.83 0.02
N ALA A 20 10.11 -20.89 0.95
CA ALA A 20 11.08 -19.82 1.10
C ALA A 20 12.45 -20.35 1.56
N ARG A 21 12.47 -21.28 2.52
CA ARG A 21 13.69 -21.99 2.95
C ARG A 21 14.31 -22.80 1.83
N LYS A 22 13.50 -23.57 1.11
CA LYS A 22 13.97 -24.37 -0.02
C LYS A 22 14.50 -23.48 -1.15
N ALA A 23 13.78 -22.40 -1.48
CA ALA A 23 14.25 -21.46 -2.48
C ALA A 23 15.60 -20.86 -2.08
N ALA A 24 15.79 -20.53 -0.80
CA ALA A 24 17.07 -20.05 -0.30
C ALA A 24 18.18 -21.10 -0.41
N ALA A 25 17.92 -22.36 -0.05
CA ALA A 25 18.88 -23.45 -0.17
C ALA A 25 19.22 -23.80 -1.64
N ASP A 26 18.25 -23.69 -2.54
CA ASP A 26 18.40 -23.95 -3.98
C ASP A 26 18.99 -22.72 -4.72
N SER A 27 19.36 -21.65 -4.01
CA SER A 27 19.91 -20.44 -4.63
C SER A 27 21.32 -20.74 -5.19
N PRO A 28 21.68 -20.25 -6.39
CA PRO A 28 23.03 -20.39 -6.92
C PRO A 28 24.07 -19.65 -6.04
N ASP A 29 25.32 -20.09 -6.05
CA ASP A 29 26.40 -19.57 -5.17
C ASP A 29 26.63 -18.04 -5.27
N ASP A 30 26.20 -17.41 -6.36
CA ASP A 30 26.28 -15.95 -6.60
C ASP A 30 25.14 -15.14 -5.93
N THR A 31 24.14 -15.81 -5.36
CA THR A 31 23.04 -15.14 -4.65
C THR A 31 23.40 -15.01 -3.17
N PRO A 32 23.30 -13.81 -2.57
CA PRO A 32 23.55 -13.65 -1.15
C PRO A 32 22.58 -14.54 -0.36
N ASP A 33 23.12 -15.34 0.55
CA ASP A 33 22.36 -16.17 1.47
C ASP A 33 21.27 -15.38 2.20
N LEU A 34 20.36 -16.12 2.83
CA LEU A 34 19.46 -15.53 3.82
C LEU A 34 20.31 -14.77 4.82
N SER A 35 19.95 -13.50 5.06
CA SER A 35 20.55 -12.80 6.18
C SER A 35 20.20 -13.54 7.48
N GLU A 36 21.06 -13.46 8.49
CA GLU A 36 20.84 -14.05 9.82
C GLU A 36 19.42 -13.71 10.34
N TRP A 37 19.05 -12.43 10.27
CA TRP A 37 17.70 -11.96 10.61
C TRP A 37 16.58 -12.57 9.75
N GLU A 38 16.79 -12.80 8.45
CA GLU A 38 15.80 -13.46 7.59
C GLU A 38 15.62 -14.94 7.97
N GLY A 39 16.68 -15.62 8.42
CA GLY A 39 16.61 -16.97 8.96
C GLY A 39 15.83 -17.02 10.28
N GLU A 40 16.16 -16.14 11.22
CA GLU A 40 15.44 -15.99 12.50
C GLU A 40 13.97 -15.64 12.30
N PHE A 41 13.66 -14.77 11.33
CA PHE A 41 12.30 -14.39 10.97
C PHE A 41 11.47 -15.60 10.51
N LEU A 42 12.03 -16.45 9.65
CA LEU A 42 11.34 -17.65 9.18
C LEU A 42 11.11 -18.66 10.31
N GLY A 43 12.10 -18.86 11.18
CA GLY A 43 11.98 -19.74 12.36
C GLY A 43 10.92 -19.25 13.35
N SER A 44 10.97 -17.97 13.71
CA SER A 44 9.99 -17.36 14.63
C SER A 44 8.55 -17.40 14.09
N LEU A 45 8.39 -17.26 12.77
CA LEU A 45 7.08 -17.39 12.12
C LEU A 45 6.55 -18.81 12.16
N GLU A 46 7.40 -19.80 11.92
CA GLU A 46 7.04 -21.22 11.94
C GLU A 46 6.57 -21.64 13.34
N GLU A 47 7.35 -21.36 14.38
CA GLU A 47 7.01 -21.68 15.77
C GLU A 47 5.64 -21.08 16.17
N ARG A 48 5.39 -19.85 15.74
CA ARG A 48 4.13 -19.17 16.06
C ARG A 48 2.93 -19.74 15.30
N LEU A 49 3.12 -20.09 14.03
CA LEU A 49 2.08 -20.74 13.24
C LEU A 49 1.74 -22.13 13.79
N GLU A 50 2.73 -22.87 14.28
CA GLU A 50 2.52 -24.18 14.92
C GLU A 50 1.80 -24.03 16.26
N LYS A 51 2.23 -23.08 17.11
CA LYS A 51 1.69 -22.91 18.46
C LYS A 51 0.30 -22.26 18.49
N PHE A 52 0.04 -21.30 17.60
CA PHE A 52 -1.15 -20.46 17.67
C PHE A 52 -2.03 -20.52 16.42
N GLY A 53 -1.62 -21.22 15.37
CA GLY A 53 -2.31 -21.23 14.07
C GLY A 53 -2.20 -19.91 13.30
N SER A 54 -1.60 -18.88 13.90
CA SER A 54 -1.48 -17.53 13.35
C SER A 54 -0.12 -16.92 13.67
N ALA A 55 0.47 -16.20 12.72
CA ALA A 55 1.65 -15.39 12.95
C ALA A 55 1.40 -14.14 13.81
N PHE A 56 0.15 -13.81 14.14
CA PHE A 56 -0.19 -12.80 15.14
C PHE A 56 -1.31 -13.29 16.05
N ASN A 57 -1.07 -13.27 17.37
CA ASN A 57 -2.12 -13.54 18.35
C ASN A 57 -3.13 -12.37 18.43
N ASP A 58 -2.65 -11.15 18.22
CA ASP A 58 -3.42 -9.91 18.34
C ASP A 58 -4.25 -9.62 17.08
N PRO A 59 -5.59 -9.52 17.16
CA PRO A 59 -6.46 -9.18 16.02
C PRO A 59 -6.18 -7.80 15.42
N ASP A 60 -5.70 -6.84 16.21
CA ASP A 60 -5.47 -5.46 15.75
C ASP A 60 -4.20 -5.34 14.88
N LYS A 61 -3.35 -6.37 14.89
CA LYS A 61 -2.05 -6.38 14.19
C LYS A 61 -2.08 -7.09 12.83
N GLY A 62 -3.25 -7.57 12.39
CA GLY A 62 -3.36 -8.23 11.09
C GLY A 62 -4.76 -8.66 10.72
N ASN A 63 -4.93 -9.14 9.49
CA ASN A 63 -6.22 -9.64 9.04
C ASN A 63 -6.68 -10.79 9.95
N THR A 64 -7.94 -10.75 10.38
CA THR A 64 -8.57 -11.82 11.16
C THR A 64 -8.70 -13.11 10.36
N ASP A 65 -8.79 -12.99 9.04
CA ASP A 65 -9.06 -14.11 8.16
C ASP A 65 -7.81 -14.86 7.72
N ASP A 66 -6.62 -14.28 7.84
CA ASP A 66 -5.40 -14.86 7.26
C ASP A 66 -4.36 -15.21 8.32
N ALA A 67 -3.60 -16.29 8.07
CA ALA A 67 -2.60 -16.79 9.02
C ALA A 67 -1.35 -15.91 9.08
N LEU A 68 -1.12 -15.09 8.04
CA LEU A 68 -0.01 -14.16 7.93
C LEU A 68 -0.52 -12.72 7.78
N SER A 69 0.22 -11.77 8.34
CA SER A 69 0.01 -10.34 8.06
C SER A 69 0.50 -9.97 6.67
N ALA A 70 -0.10 -8.94 6.06
CA ALA A 70 0.28 -8.44 4.75
C ALA A 70 1.78 -8.12 4.63
N ARG A 71 2.39 -7.54 5.67
CA ARG A 71 3.84 -7.23 5.69
C ARG A 71 4.70 -8.49 5.75
N GLN A 72 4.26 -9.52 6.48
CA GLN A 72 4.95 -10.82 6.53
C GLN A 72 4.89 -11.49 5.16
N THR A 73 3.73 -11.47 4.50
CA THR A 73 3.59 -11.98 3.12
C THR A 73 4.49 -11.23 2.13
N LEU A 74 4.63 -9.91 2.28
CA LEU A 74 5.55 -9.12 1.46
C LEU A 74 7.01 -9.50 1.70
N LYS A 75 7.40 -9.71 2.97
CA LYS A 75 8.76 -10.13 3.32
C LYS A 75 9.09 -11.54 2.81
N LEU A 76 8.17 -12.50 2.94
CA LEU A 76 8.34 -13.83 2.34
C LEU A 76 8.54 -13.77 0.83
N ARG A 77 7.74 -12.94 0.14
CA ARG A 77 7.90 -12.72 -1.31
C ARG A 77 9.23 -12.07 -1.66
N GLU A 78 9.77 -11.21 -0.79
CA GLU A 78 11.08 -10.60 -0.99
C GLU A 78 12.18 -11.64 -0.83
N ILE A 79 12.12 -12.47 0.21
CA ILE A 79 13.05 -13.58 0.44
C ILE A 79 13.02 -14.56 -0.74
N GLU A 80 11.84 -15.01 -1.15
CA GLU A 80 11.66 -15.89 -2.32
C GLU A 80 12.25 -15.29 -3.61
N LYS A 81 12.12 -13.97 -3.80
CA LYS A 81 12.65 -13.27 -4.98
C LYS A 81 14.16 -13.08 -4.92
N LYS A 82 14.69 -12.78 -3.74
CA LYS A 82 16.13 -12.66 -3.47
C LYS A 82 16.81 -13.99 -3.74
N ALA A 83 16.28 -15.07 -3.18
CA ALA A 83 16.74 -16.44 -3.42
C ALA A 83 16.70 -16.84 -4.91
N LYS A 84 15.66 -16.43 -5.65
CA LYS A 84 15.56 -16.67 -7.10
C LYS A 84 16.49 -15.79 -7.95
N GLY A 85 17.34 -14.95 -7.34
CA GLY A 85 18.19 -13.98 -8.04
C GLY A 85 17.41 -12.88 -8.77
N LYS A 86 16.10 -12.71 -8.50
CA LYS A 86 15.26 -11.63 -9.04
C LYS A 86 15.13 -10.53 -7.99
N ALA A 87 16.22 -9.80 -7.71
CA ALA A 87 16.11 -8.55 -6.97
C ALA A 87 15.07 -7.65 -7.65
N ARG A 88 14.12 -7.11 -6.88
CA ARG A 88 13.02 -6.31 -7.45
C ARG A 88 13.63 -5.07 -8.08
N LYS A 89 13.64 -4.98 -9.41
CA LYS A 89 13.80 -3.68 -10.08
C LYS A 89 12.73 -2.75 -9.48
N PRO A 90 13.07 -1.51 -9.09
CA PRO A 90 12.05 -0.55 -8.70
C PRO A 90 11.04 -0.52 -9.85
N MET A 91 9.75 -0.55 -9.52
CA MET A 91 8.72 -0.36 -10.53
C MET A 91 9.02 1.01 -11.13
N SER A 92 9.68 1.02 -12.29
CA SER A 92 9.88 2.23 -13.04
C SER A 92 8.49 2.79 -13.19
N ARG A 93 8.30 4.05 -12.78
CA ARG A 93 7.14 4.84 -13.16
C ARG A 93 7.28 4.99 -14.67
N GLY A 94 6.98 3.92 -15.42
CA GLY A 94 6.90 3.95 -16.86
C GLY A 94 5.97 5.10 -17.18
N ASN A 95 6.31 5.88 -18.21
CA ASN A 95 5.54 7.02 -18.67
C ASN A 95 4.07 6.60 -18.87
N GLY A 96 3.28 6.66 -17.80
CA GLY A 96 1.87 6.36 -17.79
C GLY A 96 1.22 7.35 -18.73
N PHE A 97 0.34 6.84 -19.60
CA PHE A 97 -0.52 7.57 -20.53
C PHE A 97 -0.02 8.98 -20.81
N LYS A 98 0.96 9.12 -21.72
CA LYS A 98 1.42 10.43 -22.19
C LYS A 98 0.18 11.21 -22.61
N ARG A 99 -0.24 12.18 -21.79
CA ARG A 99 -1.30 13.11 -22.15
C ARG A 99 -0.80 13.85 -23.40
N LYS A 100 -1.59 13.78 -24.47
CA LYS A 100 -1.33 14.54 -25.71
C LYS A 100 -1.08 15.99 -25.31
N SER A 101 0.06 16.52 -25.72
CA SER A 101 0.50 17.88 -25.45
C SER A 101 -0.56 18.87 -25.95
N GLY A 102 -1.29 19.47 -25.02
CA GLY A 102 -2.31 20.48 -25.28
C GLY A 102 -3.13 20.72 -24.02
N ALA A 103 -2.79 21.78 -23.28
CA ALA A 103 -3.49 22.26 -22.08
C ALA A 103 -3.41 21.36 -20.82
N SER A 104 -2.27 21.41 -20.12
CA SER A 104 -2.30 21.19 -18.67
C SER A 104 -2.62 22.55 -18.02
N PRO A 105 -3.67 22.66 -17.18
CA PRO A 105 -3.90 23.86 -16.37
C PRO A 105 -2.66 24.15 -15.51
N PRO A 106 -2.32 25.42 -15.24
CA PRO A 106 -1.22 25.74 -14.34
C PRO A 106 -1.45 25.06 -12.98
N PRO A 107 -0.39 24.59 -12.32
CA PRO A 107 -0.51 23.94 -11.02
C PRO A 107 -1.24 24.90 -10.06
N ARG A 108 -2.38 24.48 -9.51
CA ARG A 108 -3.15 25.24 -8.51
C ARG A 108 -2.51 25.19 -7.11
N GLY A 109 -1.22 24.85 -7.02
CA GLY A 109 -0.47 24.80 -5.78
C GLY A 109 0.29 26.10 -5.59
N ARG A 110 0.07 26.77 -4.47
CA ARG A 110 0.94 27.84 -3.99
C ARG A 110 2.32 27.24 -3.72
N ASP A 111 3.37 27.82 -4.28
CA ASP A 111 4.72 27.32 -4.05
C ASP A 111 5.10 27.52 -2.58
N ILE A 112 5.65 26.50 -1.96
CA ILE A 112 6.05 26.52 -0.54
C ILE A 112 7.28 27.45 -0.39
N TYR A 113 8.04 27.65 -1.46
CA TYR A 113 9.21 28.53 -1.46
C TYR A 113 8.88 30.02 -1.63
N ASP A 114 7.67 30.38 -2.08
CA ASP A 114 7.26 31.78 -2.25
C ASP A 114 7.11 32.53 -0.91
N ASP A 115 6.79 31.83 0.19
CA ASP A 115 6.63 32.43 1.52
C ASP A 115 7.96 32.54 2.32
N LEU A 116 9.08 32.03 1.79
CA LEU A 116 10.37 32.03 2.51
C LEU A 116 11.27 33.25 2.21
N ASP A 117 11.07 33.91 1.06
CA ASP A 117 11.91 35.04 0.61
C ASP A 117 11.26 36.41 0.83
N THR A 118 10.13 36.51 1.55
CA THR A 118 9.55 37.81 1.91
C THR A 118 10.22 38.33 3.18
N PRO A 119 11.13 39.32 3.13
CA PRO A 119 11.61 39.98 4.33
C PRO A 119 10.41 40.71 5.00
N PRO A 120 10.32 40.72 6.35
CA PRO A 120 9.27 41.45 7.03
C PRO A 120 9.47 42.96 6.78
N GLY A 121 8.75 43.50 5.80
CA GLY A 121 8.64 44.93 5.59
C GLY A 121 7.79 45.54 6.71
N PRO A 122 8.15 46.72 7.24
CA PRO A 122 7.37 47.38 8.27
C PRO A 122 6.05 47.94 7.70
N ASP A 123 4.97 47.63 8.41
CA ASP A 123 3.64 48.25 8.33
C ASP A 123 2.89 48.24 6.99
N ALA A 124 2.06 47.21 6.81
CA ALA A 124 0.87 47.29 5.96
C ALA A 124 -0.35 46.76 6.73
N SER A 125 -0.93 47.61 7.56
CA SER A 125 -2.30 47.44 8.04
C SER A 125 -3.27 47.68 6.88
N GLU A 126 -3.63 46.63 6.13
CA GLU A 126 -4.62 46.71 5.06
C GLU A 126 -5.87 45.88 5.42
N LYS A 127 -6.84 46.61 5.99
CA LYS A 127 -8.30 46.40 6.04
C LYS A 127 -8.82 44.99 5.70
N THR A 128 -9.26 44.29 6.74
CA THR A 128 -10.13 43.12 6.62
C THR A 128 -11.53 43.57 6.19
N GLU A 129 -11.85 43.50 4.89
CA GLU A 129 -13.24 43.40 4.46
C GLU A 129 -13.64 41.91 4.42
N PRO A 130 -14.71 41.50 5.13
CA PRO A 130 -15.16 40.11 5.10
C PRO A 130 -15.66 39.76 3.69
N PRO A 131 -15.29 38.60 3.12
CA PRO A 131 -15.81 38.18 1.83
C PRO A 131 -17.33 37.97 1.94
N ALA A 132 -18.08 38.58 1.01
CA ALA A 132 -19.50 38.35 0.86
C ALA A 132 -19.80 36.84 0.76
N ALA A 133 -20.81 36.40 1.51
CA ALA A 133 -21.17 34.99 1.67
C ALA A 133 -21.25 34.24 0.32
N PRO A 134 -20.76 32.99 0.24
CA PRO A 134 -20.89 32.21 -0.99
C PRO A 134 -22.38 31.88 -1.22
N GLU A 135 -22.97 32.46 -2.26
CA GLU A 135 -24.29 32.05 -2.74
C GLU A 135 -24.31 30.54 -2.95
N VAL A 136 -25.21 29.87 -2.24
CA VAL A 136 -25.36 28.41 -2.28
C VAL A 136 -25.90 28.02 -3.65
N ARG A 137 -25.00 27.79 -4.61
CA ARG A 137 -25.34 27.21 -5.91
C ARG A 137 -25.70 25.74 -5.68
N ARG A 138 -26.97 25.48 -5.40
CA ARG A 138 -27.51 24.12 -5.33
C ARG A 138 -27.31 23.46 -6.70
N ALA A 139 -26.51 22.41 -6.74
CA ALA A 139 -26.37 21.58 -7.93
C ALA A 139 -27.71 20.93 -8.23
N GLY A 140 -28.37 21.35 -9.32
CA GLY A 140 -29.59 20.73 -9.80
C GLY A 140 -29.27 19.35 -10.35
N PHE A 141 -29.65 18.29 -9.64
CA PHE A 141 -29.68 16.94 -10.20
C PHE A 141 -30.74 16.90 -11.30
N ARG A 142 -30.33 16.62 -12.53
CA ARG A 142 -31.25 16.40 -13.65
C ARG A 142 -31.73 14.95 -13.58
N VAL A 143 -33.00 14.76 -13.22
CA VAL A 143 -33.66 13.44 -13.25
C VAL A 143 -33.85 13.03 -14.71
N ILE A 144 -33.28 11.88 -15.10
CA ILE A 144 -33.51 11.27 -16.41
C ILE A 144 -34.80 10.44 -16.28
N PRO A 145 -35.90 10.77 -16.98
CA PRO A 145 -37.08 9.92 -16.99
C PRO A 145 -36.73 8.59 -17.69
N GLY A 146 -36.91 7.49 -16.98
CA GLY A 146 -36.69 6.14 -17.49
C GLY A 146 -37.66 5.82 -18.63
N GLY A 147 -37.13 5.21 -19.69
CA GLY A 147 -37.90 4.80 -20.86
C GLY A 147 -38.94 3.73 -20.50
N SER A 148 -40.21 4.05 -20.74
CA SER A 148 -41.27 3.05 -20.88
C SER A 148 -40.97 2.20 -22.10
N GLY A 149 -40.75 0.91 -21.88
CA GLY A 149 -40.77 -0.07 -22.94
C GLY A 149 -42.19 -0.24 -23.44
N ASP A 150 -42.46 0.23 -24.65
CA ASP A 150 -43.68 -0.10 -25.37
C ASP A 150 -43.49 -1.47 -26.02
N ALA A 151 -44.22 -2.44 -25.47
CA ALA A 151 -44.57 -3.67 -26.15
C ALA A 151 -45.75 -3.40 -27.08
N ASN A 152 -45.52 -3.55 -28.38
CA ASN A 152 -46.45 -4.16 -29.35
C ASN A 152 -45.69 -4.49 -30.63
#